data_AF-A0A3R6WN33-F1
#
_entry.id   AF-A0A3R6WN33-F1
#
_cell.length_a   1.000
_cell.length_b   1.000
_cell.length_c   1.000
_cell.angle_alpha   90.00
_cell.angle_beta   90.00
_cell.angle_gamma   90.00
#
_symmetry.space_group_name_H-M   'P 1'
#
loop_
_entity.id
_entity.type
_entity.pdbx_description
1 polymer ?
#
loop_
_entity_poly.entity_id
_entity_poly.type
_entity_poly.pdbx_seq_one_letter_code
_entity_poly.pdbx_strand_id
1 'polypeptide(L)'
;ARQAAPRASAIFARMLFHQARHQSLSVDGDHRPTTSSAAASVAVTCLVQVLVEAPVKTQPTIIKVVEGLATSCPRVATALLSRLCQALLESKCLSSASAMWVLVSHLASIGSVPDTIQAAIVAAVPSKWTANESTTALAMVVTLLRSGGGYSSADSRRQGILVAMTTHDDSYALYQTARECILHGAFDIATDILSRVKAHCASERSVRTTPLRHSILKKSILRRTGHWMAALHAWTSAEGLLVSQPSIVPSVGLVQIAGTSSSVEASSSAQRRRLGDVARDFTLHATTVLSLGRASWSHEDLLLLAAHGHLCHVLHDAVHRFFAMPPLNSSETPVHQPHSIRQWPGSVAGTCHRLTTPSPLWHFCNALDSEVPHVPVPASLRDAAALVVDLARAAIAVPCAIPRQFFRTTSVDVPCDVQIASASLKMMSRSVLGLAAHTPTCHGHLHVSMDLAHARHGSPLRDHMSTSWRLVFEGALDNGFAFTTYAEYAHDGKKRWQGALPLQVDAGGFGAQGTSCALIGHLWLVNSHERWLVAERVLERTVVVY
;
A
#
# COMPACT_ATOMS: atom_id res chain seq x y z
N ALA A 1 -43.42 -15.94 -2.06
CA ALA A 1 -43.57 -14.49 -2.35
C ALA A 1 -42.29 -13.81 -2.90
N ARG A 2 -41.06 -14.25 -2.58
CA ARG A 2 -39.80 -13.58 -3.00
C ARG A 2 -39.36 -13.78 -4.47
N GLN A 3 -39.98 -14.70 -5.22
CA GLN A 3 -39.58 -14.99 -6.60
C GLN A 3 -40.09 -13.98 -7.65
N ALA A 4 -40.93 -13.00 -7.26
CA ALA A 4 -41.73 -12.22 -8.22
C ALA A 4 -41.19 -10.82 -8.60
N ALA A 5 -40.11 -10.29 -8.00
CA ALA A 5 -39.64 -8.95 -8.37
C ALA A 5 -38.13 -8.71 -8.11
N PRO A 6 -37.27 -8.64 -9.15
CA PRO A 6 -35.84 -8.34 -8.99
C PRO A 6 -35.55 -6.98 -8.32
N ARG A 7 -36.49 -6.02 -8.43
CA ARG A 7 -36.40 -4.73 -7.73
C ARG A 7 -36.57 -4.87 -6.22
N ALA A 8 -37.37 -5.84 -5.75
CA ALA A 8 -37.60 -6.04 -4.32
C ALA A 8 -36.33 -6.55 -3.62
N SER A 9 -35.59 -7.49 -4.21
CA SER A 9 -34.36 -8.04 -3.60
C SER A 9 -33.28 -6.98 -3.35
N ALA A 10 -33.11 -6.02 -4.27
CA ALA A 10 -32.17 -4.91 -4.10
C ALA A 10 -32.62 -3.93 -2.99
N ILE A 11 -33.92 -3.68 -2.87
CA ILE A 11 -34.48 -2.84 -1.79
C ILE A 11 -34.31 -3.53 -0.44
N PHE A 12 -34.65 -4.83 -0.34
CA PHE A 12 -34.45 -5.63 0.87
C PHE A 12 -32.97 -5.68 1.29
N ALA A 13 -32.04 -5.86 0.35
CA ALA A 13 -30.61 -5.84 0.65
C ALA A 13 -30.16 -4.50 1.27
N ARG A 14 -30.66 -3.36 0.76
CA ARG A 14 -30.37 -2.03 1.32
C ARG A 14 -31.00 -1.83 2.71
N MET A 15 -32.22 -2.32 2.93
CA MET A 15 -32.84 -2.28 4.27
C MET A 15 -32.02 -3.09 5.27
N LEU A 16 -31.61 -4.31 4.90
CA LEU A 16 -30.77 -5.18 5.73
C LEU A 16 -29.39 -4.56 5.99
N PHE A 17 -28.81 -3.86 5.00
CA PHE A 17 -27.58 -3.08 5.18
C PHE A 17 -27.72 -2.02 6.29
N HIS A 18 -28.77 -1.20 6.23
CA HIS A 18 -28.97 -0.14 7.23
C HIS A 18 -29.25 -0.73 8.62
N GLN A 19 -30.00 -1.82 8.69
CA GLN A 19 -30.28 -2.51 9.94
C GLN A 19 -29.03 -3.15 10.55
N ALA A 20 -28.21 -3.83 9.75
CA ALA A 20 -26.95 -4.41 10.20
C ALA A 20 -25.97 -3.33 10.69
N ARG A 21 -25.90 -2.19 9.98
CA ARG A 21 -25.07 -1.05 10.39
C ARG A 21 -25.58 -0.37 11.67
N HIS A 22 -26.89 -0.24 11.86
CA HIS A 22 -27.44 0.35 13.08
C HIS A 22 -27.20 -0.56 14.30
N GLN A 23 -27.32 -1.88 14.11
CA GLN A 23 -27.07 -2.87 15.16
C GLN A 23 -25.59 -3.01 15.53
N SER A 24 -24.66 -2.74 14.60
CA SER A 24 -23.22 -2.72 14.90
C SER A 24 -22.79 -1.49 15.69
N LEU A 25 -23.48 -0.36 15.51
CA LEU A 25 -23.19 0.91 16.20
C LEU A 25 -23.78 0.98 17.62
N SER A 26 -24.81 0.18 17.94
CA SER A 26 -25.49 0.25 19.25
C SER A 26 -24.80 -0.50 20.39
N VAL A 27 -23.53 -0.91 20.23
CA VAL A 27 -22.81 -1.76 21.19
C VAL A 27 -21.79 -0.99 22.05
N ASP A 28 -21.58 0.31 21.83
CA ASP A 28 -20.55 1.10 22.55
C ASP A 28 -21.05 1.78 23.85
N GLY A 29 -21.99 1.16 24.57
CA GLY A 29 -22.62 1.74 25.77
C GLY A 29 -22.04 1.28 27.11
N ASP A 30 -21.90 -0.03 27.35
CA ASP A 30 -21.53 -0.53 28.68
C ASP A 30 -20.92 -1.96 28.65
N HIS A 31 -19.84 -2.10 29.42
CA HIS A 31 -19.23 -3.29 30.04
C HIS A 31 -19.27 -4.69 29.38
N ARG A 32 -18.04 -5.18 29.11
CA ARG A 32 -17.57 -6.57 28.88
C ARG A 32 -18.10 -7.27 27.60
N PRO A 33 -17.23 -7.99 26.87
CA PRO A 33 -17.63 -8.79 25.72
C PRO A 33 -18.30 -10.08 26.20
N THR A 34 -19.54 -9.99 26.68
CA THR A 34 -20.40 -11.17 26.79
C THR A 34 -21.00 -11.43 25.42
N THR A 35 -20.76 -12.65 24.92
CA THR A 35 -21.35 -13.24 23.73
C THR A 35 -22.85 -12.96 23.59
N SER A 36 -23.23 -11.90 22.88
CA SER A 36 -24.56 -11.80 22.25
C SER A 36 -24.44 -11.22 20.85
N SER A 37 -23.73 -11.96 20.00
CA SER A 37 -23.62 -11.82 18.55
C SER A 37 -24.92 -12.12 17.78
N ALA A 38 -26.07 -12.20 18.45
CA ALA A 38 -27.29 -12.80 17.90
C ALA A 38 -28.08 -11.87 16.95
N ALA A 39 -28.15 -10.55 17.22
CA ALA A 39 -28.95 -9.63 16.40
C ALA A 39 -28.25 -9.23 15.09
N ALA A 40 -26.95 -8.89 15.14
CA ALA A 40 -26.13 -8.69 13.94
C ALA A 40 -26.08 -9.97 13.08
N SER A 41 -26.19 -11.16 13.69
CA SER A 41 -26.28 -12.44 12.98
C SER A 41 -27.52 -12.54 12.10
N VAL A 42 -28.70 -12.03 12.49
CA VAL A 42 -29.93 -12.25 11.69
C VAL A 42 -29.93 -11.41 10.42
N ALA A 43 -29.62 -10.11 10.52
CA ALA A 43 -29.58 -9.24 9.35
C ALA A 43 -28.49 -9.69 8.35
N VAL A 44 -27.33 -10.11 8.84
CA VAL A 44 -26.23 -10.69 8.05
C VAL A 44 -26.65 -12.00 7.39
N THR A 45 -27.24 -12.93 8.15
CA THR A 45 -27.74 -14.21 7.61
C THR A 45 -28.80 -13.97 6.53
N CYS A 46 -29.77 -13.09 6.77
CA CYS A 46 -30.77 -12.74 5.77
C CYS A 46 -30.16 -12.07 4.53
N LEU A 47 -29.13 -11.23 4.68
CA LEU A 47 -28.47 -10.56 3.56
C LEU A 47 -27.71 -11.57 2.68
N VAL A 48 -27.00 -12.53 3.29
CA VAL A 48 -26.34 -13.63 2.57
C VAL A 48 -27.37 -14.50 1.87
N GLN A 49 -28.48 -14.83 2.54
CA GLN A 49 -29.55 -15.62 1.93
C GLN A 49 -30.17 -14.90 0.72
N VAL A 50 -30.44 -13.59 0.83
CA VAL A 50 -30.92 -12.76 -0.28
C VAL A 50 -29.92 -12.76 -1.44
N LEU A 51 -28.62 -12.72 -1.17
CA LEU A 51 -27.59 -12.80 -2.20
C LEU A 51 -27.57 -14.16 -2.92
N VAL A 52 -27.60 -15.25 -2.15
CA VAL A 52 -27.53 -16.63 -2.69
C VAL A 52 -28.78 -16.96 -3.50
N GLU A 53 -29.96 -16.51 -3.07
CA GLU A 53 -31.23 -16.72 -3.76
C GLU A 53 -31.50 -15.71 -4.90
N ALA A 54 -30.70 -14.64 -5.02
CA ALA A 54 -30.94 -13.60 -6.01
C ALA A 54 -30.67 -14.09 -7.45
N PRO A 55 -31.49 -13.66 -8.43
CA PRO A 55 -31.20 -13.85 -9.84
C PRO A 55 -29.83 -13.26 -10.22
N VAL A 56 -29.11 -13.90 -11.15
CA VAL A 56 -27.78 -13.50 -11.64
C VAL A 56 -27.74 -12.02 -12.06
N LYS A 57 -28.81 -11.51 -12.69
CA LYS A 57 -28.91 -10.10 -13.12
C LYS A 57 -28.89 -9.09 -11.94
N THR A 58 -29.33 -9.50 -10.75
CA THR A 58 -29.43 -8.65 -9.56
C THR A 58 -28.30 -8.84 -8.55
N GLN A 59 -27.57 -9.96 -8.64
CA GLN A 59 -26.44 -10.27 -7.77
C GLN A 59 -25.39 -9.15 -7.71
N PRO A 60 -24.94 -8.52 -8.82
CA PRO A 60 -23.92 -7.46 -8.75
C PRO A 60 -24.34 -6.26 -7.90
N THR A 61 -25.62 -5.91 -7.87
CA THR A 61 -26.14 -4.82 -7.04
C THR A 61 -26.10 -5.18 -5.57
N ILE A 62 -26.45 -6.43 -5.23
CA ILE A 62 -26.46 -6.92 -3.85
C ILE A 62 -25.03 -7.12 -3.34
N ILE A 63 -24.12 -7.61 -4.19
CA ILE A 63 -22.68 -7.72 -3.89
C ILE A 63 -22.12 -6.36 -3.49
N LYS A 64 -22.39 -5.29 -4.24
CA LYS A 64 -21.94 -3.93 -3.86
C LYS A 64 -22.47 -3.47 -2.52
N VAL A 65 -23.70 -3.87 -2.15
CA VAL A 65 -24.28 -3.57 -0.83
C VAL A 65 -23.54 -4.34 0.26
N VAL A 66 -23.22 -5.61 0.03
CA VAL A 66 -22.45 -6.44 0.97
C VAL A 66 -21.02 -5.92 1.13
N GLU A 67 -20.33 -5.60 0.03
CA GLU A 67 -18.99 -5.00 0.06
C GLU A 67 -18.99 -3.67 0.81
N GLY A 68 -19.97 -2.79 0.52
CA GLY A 68 -20.13 -1.53 1.25
C GLY A 68 -20.38 -1.73 2.75
N LEU A 69 -21.06 -2.81 3.15
CA LEU A 69 -21.30 -3.11 4.56
C LEU A 69 -20.01 -3.59 5.24
N ALA A 70 -19.27 -4.47 4.57
CA ALA A 70 -18.02 -5.00 5.08
C ALA A 70 -16.95 -3.91 5.22
N THR A 71 -16.87 -2.98 4.27
CA THR A 71 -15.93 -1.85 4.34
C THR A 71 -16.32 -0.83 5.40
N SER A 72 -17.62 -0.55 5.57
CA SER A 72 -18.09 0.41 6.59
C SER A 72 -18.13 -0.15 8.00
N CYS A 73 -18.21 -1.48 8.17
CA CYS A 73 -18.32 -2.17 9.45
C CYS A 73 -17.45 -3.44 9.50
N PRO A 74 -16.14 -3.35 9.80
CA PRO A 74 -15.23 -4.51 9.79
C PRO A 74 -15.66 -5.67 10.70
N ARG A 75 -16.28 -5.38 11.86
CA ARG A 75 -16.83 -6.40 12.78
C ARG A 75 -17.91 -7.27 12.12
N VAL A 76 -18.65 -6.72 11.16
CA VAL A 76 -19.71 -7.42 10.41
C VAL A 76 -19.12 -8.23 9.25
N ALA A 77 -17.98 -7.81 8.71
CA ALA A 77 -17.32 -8.48 7.58
C ALA A 77 -16.92 -9.93 7.90
N THR A 78 -16.41 -10.22 9.11
CA THR A 78 -16.06 -11.58 9.52
C THR A 78 -17.30 -12.48 9.60
N ALA A 79 -18.42 -11.96 10.11
CA ALA A 79 -19.69 -12.68 10.16
C ALA A 79 -20.27 -12.92 8.75
N LEU A 80 -20.18 -11.92 7.87
CA LEU A 80 -20.55 -12.04 6.46
C LEU A 80 -19.73 -13.12 5.75
N LEU A 81 -18.40 -13.10 5.93
CA LEU A 81 -17.50 -14.10 5.36
C LEU A 81 -17.86 -15.50 5.83
N SER A 82 -17.97 -15.70 7.15
CA SER A 82 -18.32 -17.00 7.75
C SER A 82 -19.64 -17.54 7.22
N ARG A 83 -20.69 -16.71 7.17
CA ARG A 83 -22.02 -17.12 6.66
C ARG A 83 -22.03 -17.38 5.16
N LEU A 84 -21.31 -16.58 4.37
CA LEU A 84 -21.19 -16.79 2.93
C LEU A 84 -20.45 -18.10 2.62
N CYS A 85 -19.35 -18.36 3.33
CA CYS A 85 -18.63 -19.62 3.29
C CYS A 85 -19.52 -20.81 3.65
N GLN A 86 -20.28 -20.70 4.74
CA GLN A 86 -21.22 -21.75 5.15
C GLN A 86 -22.27 -22.02 4.06
N ALA A 87 -22.86 -20.98 3.46
CA ALA A 87 -23.83 -21.12 2.38
C ALA A 87 -23.23 -21.77 1.13
N LEU A 88 -21.97 -21.48 0.80
CA LEU A 88 -21.24 -22.12 -0.31
C LEU A 88 -21.01 -23.62 -0.07
N LEU A 89 -20.73 -24.02 1.17
CA LEU A 89 -20.60 -25.44 1.54
C LEU A 89 -21.94 -26.17 1.51
N GLU A 90 -22.97 -25.59 2.14
CA GLU A 90 -24.30 -26.21 2.27
C GLU A 90 -24.99 -26.38 0.92
N SER A 91 -24.80 -25.44 0.00
CA SER A 91 -25.38 -25.51 -1.35
C SER A 91 -24.67 -26.53 -2.26
N LYS A 92 -23.58 -27.17 -1.83
CA LYS A 92 -22.64 -27.96 -2.68
C LYS A 92 -22.19 -27.19 -3.93
N CYS A 93 -22.40 -25.88 -3.98
CA CYS A 93 -22.33 -25.07 -5.17
C CYS A 93 -20.98 -24.36 -5.24
N LEU A 94 -19.90 -25.14 -5.18
CA LEU A 94 -18.54 -24.67 -5.53
C LEU A 94 -18.49 -24.26 -7.03
N SER A 95 -19.53 -24.57 -7.80
CA SER A 95 -19.84 -24.08 -9.14
C SER A 95 -20.58 -22.73 -9.19
N SER A 96 -20.67 -22.00 -8.07
CA SER A 96 -21.33 -20.69 -8.03
C SER A 96 -20.72 -19.71 -9.03
N ALA A 97 -21.53 -18.75 -9.49
CA ALA A 97 -21.11 -17.66 -10.37
C ALA A 97 -19.82 -16.99 -9.88
N SER A 98 -18.89 -16.69 -10.80
CA SER A 98 -17.58 -16.08 -10.53
C SER A 98 -17.64 -14.88 -9.58
N ALA A 99 -18.71 -14.08 -9.67
CA ALA A 99 -18.94 -12.90 -8.83
C ALA A 99 -19.01 -13.22 -7.33
N MET A 100 -19.50 -14.41 -6.94
CA MET A 100 -19.60 -14.79 -5.52
C MET A 100 -18.24 -15.17 -4.94
N TRP A 101 -17.40 -15.85 -5.71
CA TRP A 101 -16.01 -16.12 -5.32
C TRP A 101 -15.16 -14.85 -5.29
N VAL A 102 -15.40 -13.91 -6.20
CA VAL A 102 -14.77 -12.58 -6.13
C VAL A 102 -15.14 -11.87 -4.82
N LEU A 103 -16.42 -11.89 -4.42
CA LEU A 103 -16.85 -11.34 -3.14
C LEU A 103 -16.17 -12.03 -1.95
N VAL A 104 -16.11 -13.37 -1.93
CA VAL A 104 -15.40 -14.11 -0.87
C VAL A 104 -13.94 -13.67 -0.80
N SER A 105 -13.26 -13.53 -1.94
CA SER A 105 -11.87 -13.08 -1.97
C SER A 105 -11.70 -11.66 -1.40
N HIS A 106 -12.67 -10.77 -1.62
CA HIS A 106 -12.68 -9.42 -1.04
C HIS A 106 -12.93 -9.46 0.47
N LEU A 107 -13.85 -10.29 0.95
CA LEU A 107 -14.11 -10.44 2.39
C LEU A 107 -12.94 -11.13 3.12
N ALA A 108 -12.22 -12.01 2.44
CA ALA A 108 -11.03 -12.68 2.97
C ALA A 108 -9.86 -11.72 3.25
N SER A 109 -9.86 -10.49 2.72
CA SER A 109 -8.86 -9.48 3.14
C SER A 109 -9.18 -8.86 4.51
N ILE A 110 -10.41 -9.06 5.03
CA ILE A 110 -10.89 -8.47 6.28
C ILE A 110 -10.98 -9.52 7.38
N GLY A 111 -11.24 -10.79 7.04
CA GLY A 111 -11.38 -11.89 8.01
C GLY A 111 -10.77 -13.20 7.53
N SER A 112 -10.47 -14.09 8.47
CA SER A 112 -9.92 -15.41 8.18
C SER A 112 -10.96 -16.35 7.55
N VAL A 113 -10.54 -17.08 6.52
CA VAL A 113 -11.38 -18.09 5.85
C VAL A 113 -11.29 -19.42 6.61
N PRO A 114 -12.40 -20.11 6.92
CA PRO A 114 -12.37 -21.41 7.62
C PRO A 114 -11.57 -22.47 6.86
N ASP A 115 -10.81 -23.31 7.59
CA ASP A 115 -9.95 -24.36 6.99
C ASP A 115 -10.72 -25.34 6.10
N THR A 116 -11.98 -25.63 6.45
CA THR A 116 -12.86 -26.49 5.65
C THR A 116 -13.14 -25.92 4.26
N ILE A 117 -13.27 -24.61 4.14
CA ILE A 117 -13.39 -23.89 2.86
C ILE A 117 -12.07 -23.91 2.13
N GLN A 118 -10.97 -23.63 2.83
CA GLN A 118 -9.64 -23.65 2.20
C GLN A 118 -9.36 -25.01 1.55
N ALA A 119 -9.63 -26.11 2.26
CA ALA A 119 -9.52 -27.48 1.73
C ALA A 119 -10.46 -27.73 0.53
N ALA A 120 -11.71 -27.26 0.60
CA ALA A 120 -12.66 -27.37 -0.50
C ALA A 120 -12.21 -26.59 -1.75
N ILE A 121 -11.60 -25.42 -1.57
CA ILE A 121 -11.01 -24.63 -2.65
C ILE A 121 -9.85 -25.41 -3.29
N VAL A 122 -8.92 -25.92 -2.49
CA VAL A 122 -7.75 -26.70 -2.98
C VAL A 122 -8.20 -27.89 -3.84
N ALA A 123 -9.28 -28.57 -3.45
CA ALA A 123 -9.84 -29.69 -4.22
C ALA A 123 -10.56 -29.24 -5.51
N ALA A 124 -11.22 -28.07 -5.52
CA ALA A 124 -12.06 -27.63 -6.62
C ALA A 124 -11.30 -26.86 -7.72
N VAL A 125 -10.26 -26.09 -7.37
CA VAL A 125 -9.52 -25.20 -8.29
C VAL A 125 -9.03 -25.91 -9.56
N PRO A 126 -8.42 -27.11 -9.52
CA PRO A 126 -7.97 -27.80 -10.73
C PRO A 126 -9.10 -28.01 -11.75
N SER A 127 -10.27 -28.44 -11.30
CA SER A 127 -11.43 -28.68 -12.17
C SER A 127 -11.98 -27.39 -12.82
N LYS A 128 -11.86 -26.26 -12.12
CA LYS A 128 -12.34 -24.95 -12.59
C LYS A 128 -11.46 -24.37 -13.70
N TRP A 129 -10.16 -24.59 -13.60
CA TRP A 129 -9.21 -24.25 -14.65
C TRP A 129 -9.43 -25.10 -15.90
N THR A 130 -9.62 -26.42 -15.79
CA THR A 130 -9.90 -27.27 -16.95
C THR A 130 -11.23 -26.95 -17.64
N ALA A 131 -12.19 -26.38 -16.91
CA ALA A 131 -13.49 -25.97 -17.44
C ALA A 131 -13.48 -24.56 -18.09
N ASN A 132 -12.31 -23.93 -18.26
CA ASN A 132 -12.15 -22.53 -18.70
C ASN A 132 -12.89 -21.50 -17.82
N GLU A 133 -13.13 -21.81 -16.54
CA GLU A 133 -13.68 -20.88 -15.55
C GLU A 133 -12.57 -20.06 -14.85
N SER A 134 -11.65 -19.49 -15.64
CA SER A 134 -10.41 -18.86 -15.16
C SER A 134 -10.63 -17.76 -14.11
N THR A 135 -11.72 -16.98 -14.22
CA THR A 135 -12.06 -15.92 -13.26
C THR A 135 -12.47 -16.51 -11.90
N THR A 136 -13.26 -17.58 -11.90
CA THR A 136 -13.67 -18.27 -10.67
C THR A 136 -12.47 -18.91 -9.98
N ALA A 137 -11.64 -19.58 -10.77
CA ALA A 137 -10.44 -20.23 -10.28
C ALA A 137 -9.42 -19.22 -9.73
N LEU A 138 -9.21 -18.08 -10.39
CA LEU A 138 -8.39 -16.99 -9.88
C LEU A 138 -8.94 -16.43 -8.56
N ALA A 139 -10.24 -16.18 -8.46
CA ALA A 139 -10.85 -15.66 -7.23
C ALA A 139 -10.71 -16.63 -6.05
N MET A 140 -10.84 -17.93 -6.32
CA MET A 140 -10.56 -19.00 -5.36
C MET A 140 -9.09 -19.00 -4.89
N VAL A 141 -8.13 -18.90 -5.82
CA VAL A 141 -6.70 -18.80 -5.48
C VAL A 141 -6.41 -17.54 -4.66
N VAL A 142 -6.95 -16.39 -5.05
CA VAL A 142 -6.81 -15.13 -4.29
C VAL A 142 -7.41 -15.23 -2.88
N THR A 143 -8.50 -15.98 -2.73
CA THR A 143 -9.10 -16.25 -1.41
C THR A 143 -8.11 -17.03 -0.53
N LEU A 144 -7.45 -18.07 -1.07
CA LEU A 144 -6.39 -18.78 -0.35
C LEU A 144 -5.21 -17.86 -0.01
N LEU A 145 -4.79 -17.02 -0.97
CA LEU A 145 -3.71 -16.04 -0.81
C LEU A 145 -3.96 -15.04 0.34
N ARG A 146 -5.22 -14.64 0.55
CA ARG A 146 -5.62 -13.67 1.58
C ARG A 146 -5.91 -14.30 2.95
N SER A 147 -6.24 -15.59 2.99
CA SER A 147 -6.62 -16.28 4.22
C SER A 147 -5.48 -16.43 5.25
N GLY A 148 -4.23 -16.16 4.87
CA GLY A 148 -3.08 -16.16 5.76
C GLY A 148 -2.56 -17.57 6.09
N GLY A 149 -1.27 -17.65 6.41
CA GLY A 149 -0.53 -18.89 6.69
C GLY A 149 0.53 -19.12 5.62
N GLY A 150 1.80 -19.16 6.01
CA GLY A 150 2.92 -19.24 5.07
C GLY A 150 2.85 -20.44 4.12
N TYR A 151 3.18 -20.21 2.85
CA TYR A 151 3.23 -21.22 1.78
C TYR A 151 4.50 -22.07 1.88
N SER A 152 4.70 -22.75 3.01
CA SER A 152 5.82 -23.69 3.12
C SER A 152 5.67 -24.82 2.10
N SER A 153 6.78 -25.47 1.71
CA SER A 153 6.79 -26.58 0.75
C SER A 153 5.92 -27.78 1.15
N ALA A 154 5.55 -27.89 2.43
CA ALA A 154 4.67 -28.94 2.97
C ALA A 154 3.18 -28.56 2.96
N ASP A 155 2.83 -27.36 2.51
CA ASP A 155 1.45 -26.88 2.54
C ASP A 155 0.65 -27.42 1.35
N SER A 156 -0.43 -28.15 1.63
CA SER A 156 -1.35 -28.68 0.62
C SER A 156 -1.96 -27.58 -0.26
N ARG A 157 -2.00 -26.34 0.23
CA ARG A 157 -2.41 -25.14 -0.52
C ARG A 157 -1.46 -24.84 -1.68
N ARG A 158 -0.14 -25.02 -1.49
CA ARG A 158 0.87 -24.85 -2.54
C ARG A 158 0.65 -25.86 -3.67
N GLN A 159 0.47 -27.13 -3.32
CA GLN A 159 0.27 -28.20 -4.29
C GLN A 159 -1.02 -28.00 -5.10
N GLY A 160 -2.10 -27.55 -4.47
CA GLY A 160 -3.35 -27.22 -5.16
C GLY A 160 -3.21 -26.12 -6.21
N ILE A 161 -2.48 -25.05 -5.87
CA ILE A 161 -2.19 -23.95 -6.81
C ILE A 161 -1.26 -24.44 -7.92
N LEU A 162 -0.17 -25.15 -7.60
CA LEU A 162 0.80 -25.62 -8.60
C LEU A 162 0.17 -26.59 -9.61
N VAL A 163 -0.56 -27.61 -9.14
CA VAL A 163 -1.17 -28.66 -9.99
C VAL A 163 -2.16 -28.03 -10.97
N ALA A 164 -3.04 -27.16 -10.46
CA ALA A 164 -4.01 -26.44 -11.27
C ALA A 164 -3.40 -25.60 -12.38
N MET A 165 -2.18 -25.09 -12.16
CA MET A 165 -1.46 -24.22 -13.10
C MET A 165 -0.58 -25.00 -14.06
N THR A 166 -0.23 -26.26 -13.74
CA THR A 166 0.53 -27.11 -14.66
C THR A 166 -0.25 -27.51 -15.91
N THR A 167 -1.59 -27.47 -15.84
CA THR A 167 -2.53 -28.00 -16.83
C THR A 167 -3.22 -26.96 -17.72
N HIS A 168 -2.93 -25.66 -17.57
CA HIS A 168 -3.62 -24.58 -18.29
C HIS A 168 -2.71 -23.81 -19.26
N ASP A 169 -3.19 -23.54 -20.47
CA ASP A 169 -2.42 -22.91 -21.56
C ASP A 169 -2.64 -21.39 -21.73
N ASP A 170 -3.38 -20.72 -20.83
CA ASP A 170 -3.65 -19.28 -20.94
C ASP A 170 -2.58 -18.48 -20.21
N SER A 171 -1.59 -18.01 -20.97
CA SER A 171 -0.48 -17.21 -20.49
C SER A 171 -0.91 -15.93 -19.75
N TYR A 172 -2.06 -15.34 -20.09
CA TYR A 172 -2.53 -14.14 -19.40
C TYR A 172 -3.15 -14.47 -18.04
N ALA A 173 -3.93 -15.54 -17.95
CA ALA A 173 -4.46 -16.02 -16.66
C ALA A 173 -3.34 -16.49 -15.71
N LEU A 174 -2.31 -17.16 -16.26
CA LEU A 174 -1.09 -17.50 -15.52
C LEU A 174 -0.38 -16.25 -15.00
N TYR A 175 -0.20 -15.22 -15.85
CA TYR A 175 0.39 -13.95 -15.43
C TYR A 175 -0.44 -13.25 -14.32
N GLN A 176 -1.77 -13.23 -14.44
CA GLN A 176 -2.63 -12.66 -13.41
C GLN A 176 -2.49 -13.38 -12.07
N THR A 177 -2.41 -14.71 -12.11
CA THR A 177 -2.21 -15.53 -10.92
C THR A 177 -0.84 -15.29 -10.30
N ALA A 178 0.23 -15.24 -11.10
CA ALA A 178 1.57 -14.89 -10.63
C ALA A 178 1.60 -13.49 -9.99
N ARG A 179 0.92 -12.51 -10.60
CA ARG A 179 0.77 -11.17 -10.03
C ARG A 179 0.10 -11.22 -8.67
N GLU A 180 -1.01 -11.92 -8.51
CA GLU A 180 -1.66 -12.02 -7.19
C GLU A 180 -0.79 -12.77 -6.16
N CYS A 181 -0.03 -13.80 -6.58
CA CYS A 181 0.96 -14.46 -5.71
C CYS A 181 2.01 -13.47 -5.20
N ILE A 182 2.52 -12.60 -6.08
CA ILE A 182 3.48 -11.54 -5.72
C ILE A 182 2.88 -10.54 -4.73
N LEU A 183 1.65 -10.10 -4.98
CA LEU A 183 0.94 -9.14 -4.10
C LEU A 183 0.72 -9.69 -2.69
N HIS A 184 0.68 -11.01 -2.55
CA HIS A 184 0.48 -11.70 -1.29
C HIS A 184 1.74 -12.40 -0.74
N GLY A 185 2.91 -12.16 -1.35
CA GLY A 185 4.20 -12.66 -0.86
C GLY A 185 4.51 -14.14 -1.15
N ALA A 186 3.74 -14.80 -2.01
CA ALA A 186 3.97 -16.18 -2.44
C ALA A 186 4.96 -16.24 -3.63
N PHE A 187 6.21 -15.82 -3.39
CA PHE A 187 7.23 -15.64 -4.43
C PHE A 187 7.75 -16.93 -5.05
N ASP A 188 7.75 -18.02 -4.30
CA ASP A 188 8.09 -19.35 -4.79
C ASP A 188 7.10 -19.81 -5.86
N ILE A 189 5.80 -19.72 -5.56
CA ILE A 189 4.71 -20.04 -6.49
C ILE A 189 4.77 -19.09 -7.69
N ALA A 190 4.93 -17.78 -7.46
CA ALA A 190 5.03 -16.79 -8.54
C ALA A 190 6.20 -17.08 -9.51
N THR A 191 7.35 -17.50 -8.97
CA THR A 191 8.55 -17.85 -9.74
C THR A 191 8.27 -19.01 -10.70
N ASP A 192 7.69 -20.09 -10.18
CA ASP A 192 7.34 -21.29 -10.96
C ASP A 192 6.38 -20.93 -12.10
N ILE A 193 5.38 -20.10 -11.84
CA ILE A 193 4.42 -19.64 -12.85
C ILE A 193 5.09 -18.75 -13.90
N LEU A 194 5.88 -17.76 -13.47
CA LEU A 194 6.54 -16.82 -14.36
C LEU A 194 7.56 -17.50 -15.27
N SER A 195 8.17 -18.61 -14.84
CA SER A 195 9.11 -19.38 -15.65
C SER A 195 8.44 -19.89 -16.94
N ARG A 196 7.19 -20.38 -16.82
CA ARG A 196 6.34 -20.84 -17.92
C ARG A 196 5.87 -19.68 -18.81
N VAL A 197 5.39 -18.59 -18.20
CA VAL A 197 4.97 -17.39 -18.96
C VAL A 197 6.16 -16.81 -19.75
N LYS A 198 7.34 -16.77 -19.15
CA LYS A 198 8.59 -16.34 -19.80
C LYS A 198 8.96 -17.24 -20.97
N ALA A 199 8.86 -18.56 -20.81
CA ALA A 199 9.10 -19.51 -21.89
C ALA A 199 8.13 -19.30 -23.07
N HIS A 200 6.84 -19.06 -22.78
CA HIS A 200 5.83 -18.76 -23.80
C HIS A 200 6.13 -17.45 -24.55
N CYS A 201 6.51 -16.38 -23.83
CA CYS A 201 6.95 -15.12 -24.45
C CYS A 201 8.26 -15.25 -25.26
N ALA A 202 9.07 -16.28 -25.02
CA ALA A 202 10.26 -16.58 -25.81
C ALA A 202 9.92 -17.39 -27.07
N SER A 203 8.99 -18.35 -26.99
CA SER A 203 8.51 -19.12 -28.15
C SER A 203 7.74 -18.26 -29.16
N GLU A 204 6.94 -17.30 -28.70
CA GLU A 204 6.26 -16.33 -29.58
C GLU A 204 7.23 -15.43 -30.36
N ARG A 205 8.45 -15.20 -29.86
CA ARG A 205 9.51 -14.50 -30.62
C ARG A 205 10.10 -15.37 -31.73
N SER A 206 10.07 -16.70 -31.56
CA SER A 206 10.65 -17.67 -32.52
C SER A 206 9.68 -18.03 -33.64
N VAL A 207 8.36 -17.92 -33.43
CA VAL A 207 7.33 -18.32 -34.39
C VAL A 207 6.80 -17.10 -35.18
N ARG A 208 7.38 -16.86 -36.36
CA ARG A 208 6.79 -16.36 -37.64
C ARG A 208 7.68 -15.38 -38.41
N THR A 209 8.40 -15.99 -39.34
CA THR A 209 8.76 -15.48 -40.67
C THR A 209 7.51 -15.19 -41.51
N THR A 210 6.95 -13.98 -41.48
CA THR A 210 6.17 -13.41 -42.61
C THR A 210 6.24 -11.88 -42.59
N PRO A 211 6.31 -11.21 -43.77
CA PRO A 211 6.59 -9.79 -43.86
C PRO A 211 5.31 -8.94 -43.83
N LEU A 212 5.45 -7.72 -43.30
CA LEU A 212 4.72 -6.46 -43.58
C LEU A 212 4.51 -5.63 -42.31
N ARG A 213 4.41 -4.30 -42.49
CA ARG A 213 4.63 -3.18 -41.55
C ARG A 213 4.02 -3.26 -40.13
N HIS A 214 3.06 -4.14 -39.87
CA HIS A 214 2.58 -4.45 -38.50
C HIS A 214 3.62 -5.19 -37.62
N SER A 215 4.73 -5.67 -38.21
CA SER A 215 5.74 -6.44 -37.50
C SER A 215 6.58 -5.62 -36.51
N ILE A 216 6.80 -4.31 -36.73
CA ILE A 216 7.70 -3.51 -35.89
C ILE A 216 7.05 -3.20 -34.52
N LEU A 217 5.78 -2.77 -34.53
CA LEU A 217 5.05 -2.48 -33.30
C LEU A 217 4.80 -3.76 -32.47
N LYS A 218 4.45 -4.86 -33.13
CA LYS A 218 4.33 -6.16 -32.47
C LYS A 218 5.66 -6.66 -31.90
N LYS A 219 6.77 -6.50 -32.65
CA LYS A 219 8.12 -6.86 -32.17
C LYS A 219 8.55 -5.99 -30.98
N SER A 220 8.26 -4.69 -30.98
CA SER A 220 8.63 -3.81 -29.86
C SER A 220 7.82 -4.13 -28.60
N ILE A 221 6.51 -4.42 -28.74
CA ILE A 221 5.64 -4.85 -27.64
C ILE A 221 6.11 -6.20 -27.10
N LEU A 222 6.31 -7.21 -27.95
CA LEU A 222 6.77 -8.54 -27.54
C LEU A 222 8.15 -8.51 -26.87
N ARG A 223 9.08 -7.66 -27.35
CA ARG A 223 10.37 -7.44 -26.69
C ARG A 223 10.19 -6.82 -25.30
N ARG A 224 9.39 -5.76 -25.18
CA ARG A 224 9.11 -5.10 -23.89
C ARG A 224 8.44 -6.05 -22.89
N THR A 225 7.40 -6.77 -23.31
CA THR A 225 6.74 -7.79 -22.47
C THR A 225 7.73 -8.89 -22.06
N GLY A 226 8.57 -9.33 -23.00
CA GLY A 226 9.60 -10.32 -22.72
C GLY A 226 10.68 -9.87 -21.72
N HIS A 227 11.10 -8.60 -21.78
CA HIS A 227 12.01 -8.01 -20.79
C HIS A 227 11.34 -7.81 -19.44
N TRP A 228 10.06 -7.37 -19.45
CA TRP A 228 9.25 -7.25 -18.24
C TRP A 228 9.11 -8.59 -17.52
N MET A 229 8.73 -9.66 -18.22
CA MET A 229 8.61 -11.00 -17.62
C MET A 229 9.96 -11.54 -17.13
N ALA A 230 11.06 -11.24 -17.83
CA ALA A 230 12.39 -11.63 -17.38
C ALA A 230 12.81 -10.88 -16.10
N ALA A 231 12.55 -9.57 -16.03
CA ALA A 231 12.82 -8.76 -14.84
C ALA A 231 11.93 -9.20 -13.66
N LEU A 232 10.65 -9.44 -13.91
CA LEU A 232 9.71 -9.87 -12.88
C LEU A 232 10.06 -11.27 -12.36
N HIS A 233 10.43 -12.20 -13.24
CA HIS A 233 10.93 -13.52 -12.85
C HIS A 233 12.23 -13.42 -12.04
N ALA A 234 13.19 -12.59 -12.48
CA ALA A 234 14.47 -12.44 -11.76
C ALA A 234 14.26 -11.86 -10.36
N TRP A 235 13.40 -10.84 -10.24
CA TRP A 235 13.05 -10.24 -8.96
C TRP A 235 12.30 -11.23 -8.05
N THR A 236 11.25 -11.90 -8.55
CA THR A 236 10.52 -12.91 -7.76
C THR A 236 11.39 -14.09 -7.35
N SER A 237 12.33 -14.52 -8.19
CA SER A 237 13.32 -15.54 -7.83
C SER A 237 14.23 -15.04 -6.71
N ALA A 238 14.67 -13.78 -6.77
CA ALA A 238 15.48 -13.18 -5.72
C ALA A 238 14.70 -13.08 -4.40
N GLU A 239 13.47 -12.57 -4.42
CA GLU A 239 12.60 -12.53 -3.22
C GLU A 239 12.31 -13.92 -2.65
N GLY A 240 12.03 -14.90 -3.51
CA GLY A 240 11.85 -16.29 -3.10
C GLY A 240 13.09 -16.88 -2.42
N LEU A 241 14.29 -16.55 -2.90
CA LEU A 241 15.55 -16.93 -2.24
C LEU A 241 15.74 -16.20 -0.90
N LEU A 242 15.44 -14.90 -0.83
CA LEU A 242 15.55 -14.12 0.41
C LEU A 242 14.61 -14.63 1.50
N VAL A 243 13.37 -14.97 1.15
CA VAL A 243 12.37 -15.52 2.09
C VAL A 243 12.70 -16.96 2.50
N SER A 244 13.19 -17.80 1.57
CA SER A 244 13.50 -19.21 1.87
C SER A 244 14.86 -19.43 2.55
N GLN A 245 15.78 -18.48 2.42
CA GLN A 245 17.13 -18.56 2.98
C GLN A 245 17.52 -17.22 3.64
N PRO A 246 16.91 -16.86 4.79
CA PRO A 246 17.24 -15.63 5.51
C PRO A 246 18.71 -15.56 5.97
N SER A 247 19.43 -16.68 5.96
CA SER A 247 20.86 -16.77 6.25
C SER A 247 21.78 -16.40 5.08
N ILE A 248 21.28 -16.28 3.84
CA ILE A 248 22.08 -16.02 2.62
C ILE A 248 21.61 -14.70 1.98
N VAL A 249 22.12 -13.58 2.51
CA VAL A 249 21.94 -12.22 2.00
C VAL A 249 23.32 -11.71 1.54
N PRO A 250 23.44 -10.91 0.44
CA PRO A 250 24.68 -10.70 -0.29
C PRO A 250 25.90 -10.38 0.57
N SER A 251 26.92 -11.19 0.34
CA SER A 251 28.14 -11.30 1.11
C SER A 251 28.97 -10.02 1.18
N VAL A 252 28.88 -9.08 0.24
CA VAL A 252 29.91 -8.01 0.17
C VAL A 252 29.81 -7.01 1.34
N GLY A 253 28.60 -6.62 1.75
CA GLY A 253 28.41 -5.74 2.92
C GLY A 253 28.49 -6.50 4.25
N LEU A 254 27.89 -7.69 4.32
CA LEU A 254 27.82 -8.53 5.52
C LEU A 254 29.16 -9.21 5.87
N VAL A 255 29.94 -9.65 4.88
CA VAL A 255 31.31 -10.17 5.07
C VAL A 255 32.28 -9.04 5.40
N GLN A 256 32.02 -7.79 4.96
CA GLN A 256 32.82 -6.66 5.43
C GLN A 256 32.54 -6.32 6.90
N ILE A 257 31.31 -6.48 7.40
CA ILE A 257 30.98 -6.28 8.82
C ILE A 257 31.48 -7.45 9.67
N ALA A 258 31.22 -8.71 9.24
CA ALA A 258 31.68 -9.91 9.95
C ALA A 258 33.20 -10.13 9.85
N GLY A 259 33.81 -9.88 8.69
CA GLY A 259 35.25 -10.01 8.44
C GLY A 259 36.09 -8.87 9.03
N THR A 260 35.49 -7.71 9.34
CA THR A 260 36.14 -6.69 10.19
C THR A 260 36.00 -7.00 11.68
N SER A 261 35.05 -7.86 12.09
CA SER A 261 34.88 -8.27 13.49
C SER A 261 36.07 -9.10 14.01
N SER A 262 36.80 -9.80 13.13
CA SER A 262 37.99 -10.57 13.47
C SER A 262 39.31 -9.79 13.38
N SER A 263 39.31 -8.57 12.83
CA SER A 263 40.54 -7.76 12.63
C SER A 263 40.51 -6.35 13.24
N VAL A 264 39.44 -5.98 13.96
CA VAL A 264 39.20 -4.59 14.38
C VAL A 264 38.76 -4.47 15.83
N GLU A 265 39.62 -4.90 16.76
CA GLU A 265 39.71 -4.20 18.06
C GLU A 265 40.50 -2.88 17.92
N ALA A 266 41.17 -2.67 16.77
CA ALA A 266 42.08 -1.55 16.53
C ALA A 266 41.53 -0.36 15.69
N SER A 267 40.28 -0.38 15.19
CA SER A 267 39.74 0.79 14.43
C SER A 267 38.23 1.01 14.60
N SER A 268 37.81 1.26 15.83
CA SER A 268 36.42 1.62 16.18
C SER A 268 35.86 2.84 15.43
N SER A 269 36.72 3.70 14.89
CA SER A 269 36.34 4.89 14.12
C SER A 269 35.88 4.59 12.68
N ALA A 270 36.50 3.62 12.01
CA ALA A 270 36.16 3.25 10.62
C ALA A 270 34.83 2.47 10.55
N GLN A 271 34.56 1.62 11.54
CA GLN A 271 33.30 0.88 11.66
C GLN A 271 32.12 1.83 11.94
N ARG A 272 32.30 2.82 12.83
CA ARG A 272 31.27 3.85 13.07
C ARG A 272 30.90 4.66 11.82
N ARG A 273 31.89 5.01 10.98
CA ARG A 273 31.62 5.71 9.70
C ARG A 273 30.78 4.87 8.75
N ARG A 274 31.14 3.60 8.55
CA ARG A 274 30.38 2.68 7.66
C ARG A 274 28.95 2.46 8.13
N LEU A 275 28.71 2.40 9.44
CA LEU A 275 27.36 2.28 9.99
C LEU A 275 26.55 3.57 9.87
N GLY A 276 27.20 4.73 9.96
CA GLY A 276 26.60 6.02 9.62
C GLY A 276 26.18 6.10 8.15
N ASP A 277 26.99 5.53 7.24
CA ASP A 277 26.62 5.41 5.82
C ASP A 277 25.39 4.51 5.64
N VAL A 278 25.31 3.37 6.35
CA VAL A 278 24.15 2.47 6.32
C VAL A 278 22.87 3.15 6.84
N ALA A 279 22.96 3.90 7.94
CA ALA A 279 21.82 4.67 8.44
C ALA A 279 21.35 5.70 7.41
N ARG A 280 22.29 6.43 6.78
CA ARG A 280 21.98 7.37 5.70
C ARG A 280 21.30 6.67 4.52
N ASP A 281 21.77 5.49 4.14
CA ASP A 281 21.18 4.72 3.04
C ASP A 281 19.74 4.29 3.36
N PHE A 282 19.43 3.92 4.61
CA PHE A 282 18.04 3.68 5.03
C PHE A 282 17.18 4.93 4.95
N THR A 283 17.70 6.10 5.33
CA THR A 283 16.97 7.37 5.15
C THR A 283 16.71 7.66 3.67
N LEU A 284 17.72 7.48 2.80
CA LEU A 284 17.57 7.65 1.35
C LEU A 284 16.53 6.68 0.77
N HIS A 285 16.54 5.42 1.20
CA HIS A 285 15.52 4.45 0.79
C HIS A 285 14.12 4.84 1.27
N ALA A 286 13.97 5.25 2.53
CA ALA A 286 12.69 5.73 3.06
C ALA A 286 12.14 6.89 2.22
N THR A 287 12.96 7.91 1.96
CA THR A 287 12.54 9.07 1.14
C THR A 287 12.17 8.67 -0.29
N THR A 288 12.93 7.76 -0.91
CA THR A 288 12.65 7.26 -2.26
C THR A 288 11.34 6.46 -2.31
N VAL A 289 11.10 5.59 -1.34
CA VAL A 289 9.88 4.78 -1.28
C VAL A 289 8.65 5.65 -1.01
N LEU A 290 8.76 6.62 -0.11
CA LEU A 290 7.66 7.50 0.26
C LEU A 290 7.31 8.50 -0.84
N SER A 291 8.27 8.96 -1.66
CA SER A 291 7.98 9.85 -2.81
C SER A 291 7.20 9.15 -3.93
N LEU A 292 7.21 7.82 -3.96
CA LEU A 292 6.34 7.02 -4.83
C LEU A 292 4.89 6.99 -4.32
N GLY A 293 4.67 7.20 -3.03
CA GLY A 293 3.37 7.15 -2.37
C GLY A 293 2.53 8.40 -2.64
N ARG A 294 1.75 8.37 -3.73
CA ARG A 294 0.84 9.45 -4.09
C ARG A 294 -0.59 9.17 -3.66
N ALA A 295 -1.31 10.18 -3.19
CA ALA A 295 -2.72 10.11 -2.81
C ALA A 295 -3.61 9.58 -3.94
N SER A 296 -3.16 9.62 -5.20
CA SER A 296 -3.85 9.01 -6.35
C SER A 296 -3.90 7.48 -6.32
N TRP A 297 -3.04 6.84 -5.54
CA TRP A 297 -2.96 5.39 -5.35
C TRP A 297 -4.11 4.90 -4.48
N SER A 298 -4.33 3.59 -4.43
CA SER A 298 -5.30 3.01 -3.49
C SER A 298 -4.78 3.14 -2.04
N HIS A 299 -5.68 3.22 -1.07
CA HIS A 299 -5.32 3.26 0.36
C HIS A 299 -4.37 2.13 0.74
N GLU A 300 -4.64 0.91 0.25
CA GLU A 300 -3.83 -0.28 0.57
C GLU A 300 -2.39 -0.15 0.04
N ASP A 301 -2.22 0.39 -1.18
CA ASP A 301 -0.90 0.58 -1.78
C ASP A 301 -0.11 1.69 -1.04
N LEU A 302 -0.80 2.74 -0.58
CA LEU A 302 -0.23 3.82 0.24
C LEU A 302 0.24 3.30 1.60
N LEU A 303 -0.57 2.46 2.25
CA LEU A 303 -0.23 1.84 3.53
C LEU A 303 0.94 0.87 3.42
N LEU A 304 1.02 0.14 2.30
CA LEU A 304 2.15 -0.74 2.01
C LEU A 304 3.45 0.05 1.84
N LEU A 305 3.44 1.15 1.08
CA LEU A 305 4.61 2.04 0.95
C LEU A 305 4.98 2.71 2.29
N ALA A 306 3.98 3.12 3.06
CA ALA A 306 4.20 3.68 4.39
C ALA A 306 4.88 2.67 5.32
N ALA A 307 4.48 1.40 5.29
CA ALA A 307 5.12 0.34 6.07
C ALA A 307 6.58 0.10 5.65
N HIS A 308 6.90 0.17 4.35
CA HIS A 308 8.28 0.09 3.87
C HIS A 308 9.13 1.29 4.33
N GLY A 309 8.58 2.52 4.21
CA GLY A 309 9.25 3.72 4.70
C GLY A 309 9.46 3.68 6.22
N HIS A 310 8.48 3.19 6.97
CA HIS A 310 8.56 3.01 8.41
C HIS A 310 9.62 1.99 8.81
N LEU A 311 9.68 0.83 8.13
CA LEU A 311 10.73 -0.17 8.36
C LEU A 311 12.12 0.45 8.20
N CYS A 312 12.34 1.25 7.15
CA CYS A 312 13.60 1.94 6.93
C CYS A 312 13.91 2.93 8.07
N HIS A 313 12.91 3.67 8.58
CA HIS A 313 13.07 4.54 9.74
C HIS A 313 13.42 3.76 11.01
N VAL A 314 12.75 2.65 11.28
CA VAL A 314 13.02 1.79 12.45
C VAL A 314 14.43 1.21 12.37
N LEU A 315 14.87 0.75 11.19
CA LEU A 315 16.24 0.26 10.98
C LEU A 315 17.28 1.37 11.17
N HIS A 316 17.04 2.56 10.64
CA HIS A 316 17.89 3.73 10.88
C HIS A 316 18.00 4.03 12.38
N ASP A 317 16.86 4.12 13.08
CA ASP A 317 16.85 4.46 14.51
C ASP A 317 17.46 3.35 15.36
N ALA A 318 17.31 2.08 14.98
CA ALA A 318 17.99 0.95 15.62
C ALA A 318 19.51 1.03 15.47
N VAL A 319 20.02 1.39 14.29
CA VAL A 319 21.47 1.63 14.08
C VAL A 319 21.95 2.75 15.00
N HIS A 320 21.24 3.87 15.07
CA HIS A 320 21.62 4.98 15.95
C HIS A 320 21.55 4.58 17.42
N ARG A 321 20.50 3.91 17.87
CA ARG A 321 20.31 3.48 19.27
C ARG A 321 21.43 2.55 19.74
N PHE A 322 21.77 1.54 18.96
CA PHE A 322 22.71 0.51 19.39
C PHE A 322 24.18 0.92 19.20
N PHE A 323 24.47 1.95 18.41
CA PHE A 323 25.83 2.38 18.11
C PHE A 323 26.23 3.78 18.55
N ALA A 324 25.29 4.70 18.80
CA ALA A 324 25.58 6.02 19.34
C ALA A 324 25.79 5.94 20.87
N MET A 325 26.82 5.21 21.30
CA MET A 325 27.39 5.41 22.64
C MET A 325 28.11 6.76 22.63
N PRO A 326 27.89 7.65 23.62
CA PRO A 326 28.76 8.80 23.78
C PRO A 326 30.21 8.32 23.96
N PRO A 327 31.21 9.09 23.51
CA PRO A 327 32.61 8.73 23.73
C PRO A 327 32.82 8.48 25.24
N LEU A 328 33.49 7.37 25.58
CA LEU A 328 33.77 6.89 26.94
C LEU A 328 34.41 7.91 27.91
N ASN A 329 34.69 9.13 27.46
CA ASN A 329 35.32 10.21 28.23
C ASN A 329 34.44 11.47 28.42
N SER A 330 33.17 11.48 27.99
CA SER A 330 32.24 12.55 28.36
C SER A 330 31.53 12.16 29.65
N SER A 331 31.73 12.94 30.73
CA SER A 331 31.01 12.83 32.00
C SER A 331 29.52 13.17 31.91
N GLU A 332 28.98 13.30 30.70
CA GLU A 332 27.57 13.43 30.45
C GLU A 332 26.97 12.03 30.51
N THR A 333 26.27 11.76 31.61
CA THR A 333 25.32 10.66 31.71
C THR A 333 24.55 10.57 30.40
N PRO A 334 24.48 9.41 29.72
CA PRO A 334 23.64 9.27 28.55
C PRO A 334 22.23 9.60 29.02
N VAL A 335 21.71 10.75 28.61
CA VAL A 335 20.30 11.05 28.77
C VAL A 335 19.62 9.98 27.93
N HIS A 336 19.15 8.93 28.58
CA HIS A 336 18.19 7.99 28.03
C HIS A 336 16.96 8.81 27.66
N GLN A 337 17.00 9.50 26.51
CA GLN A 337 15.78 10.00 25.92
C GLN A 337 14.97 8.75 25.61
N PRO A 338 13.77 8.58 26.20
CA PRO A 338 12.88 7.52 25.76
C PRO A 338 12.69 7.74 24.26
N HIS A 339 13.12 6.77 23.45
CA HIS A 339 12.93 6.85 22.01
C HIS A 339 11.42 6.86 21.75
N SER A 340 10.92 8.05 21.46
CA SER A 340 9.63 8.25 20.84
C SER A 340 9.65 7.45 19.54
N ILE A 341 8.78 6.44 19.43
CA ILE A 341 8.55 5.72 18.17
C ILE A 341 8.29 6.78 17.10
N ARG A 342 9.12 6.81 16.05
CA ARG A 342 8.90 7.75 14.96
C ARG A 342 7.49 7.56 14.44
N GLN A 343 6.87 8.69 14.15
CA GLN A 343 5.54 8.68 13.61
C GLN A 343 5.52 7.93 12.28
N TRP A 344 4.55 7.04 12.11
CA TRP A 344 4.39 6.30 10.86
C TRP A 344 4.22 7.27 9.69
N PRO A 345 4.89 7.04 8.55
CA PRO A 345 4.59 7.75 7.33
C PRO A 345 3.10 7.60 7.01
N GLY A 346 2.45 8.68 6.57
CA GLY A 346 1.02 8.66 6.31
C GLY A 346 0.13 8.94 7.52
N SER A 347 0.66 9.04 8.74
CA SER A 347 -0.08 9.42 9.95
C SER A 347 0.00 10.94 10.23
N VAL A 348 -0.93 11.49 11.03
CA VAL A 348 -0.87 12.84 11.63
C VAL A 348 -0.41 12.81 13.09
N ALA A 349 0.45 13.76 13.48
CA ALA A 349 1.19 13.73 14.75
C ALA A 349 0.25 13.57 15.96
N GLY A 350 0.62 12.68 16.88
CA GLY A 350 -0.16 12.40 18.09
C GLY A 350 -1.34 11.45 17.90
N THR A 351 -1.56 10.90 16.70
CA THR A 351 -2.62 9.89 16.46
C THR A 351 -2.03 8.49 16.30
N CYS A 352 -2.40 7.59 17.21
CA CYS A 352 -2.04 6.17 17.15
C CYS A 352 -3.20 5.38 16.51
N HIS A 353 -3.57 5.72 15.27
CA HIS A 353 -4.51 4.87 14.55
C HIS A 353 -3.74 3.86 13.70
N ARG A 354 -3.79 2.60 14.13
CA ARG A 354 -3.38 1.44 13.34
C ARG A 354 -4.19 1.47 12.05
N LEU A 355 -3.57 1.86 10.95
CA LEU A 355 -4.19 1.88 9.64
C LEU A 355 -4.56 0.44 9.30
N THR A 356 -5.86 0.15 9.23
CA THR A 356 -6.36 -1.21 9.13
C THR A 356 -6.30 -1.70 7.69
N THR A 357 -5.12 -2.11 7.24
CA THR A 357 -5.03 -3.22 6.28
C THR A 357 -3.88 -4.16 6.67
N PRO A 358 -4.17 -5.46 6.91
CA PRO A 358 -3.18 -6.41 7.42
C PRO A 358 -2.26 -6.86 6.27
N SER A 359 -1.16 -6.14 6.05
CA SER A 359 -0.02 -6.71 5.30
C SER A 359 0.96 -7.37 6.27
N PRO A 360 1.68 -8.45 5.88
CA PRO A 360 2.71 -9.06 6.71
C PRO A 360 3.76 -8.05 7.19
N LEU A 361 4.17 -7.14 6.31
CA LEU A 361 5.09 -6.06 6.62
C LEU A 361 4.53 -5.09 7.67
N TRP A 362 3.24 -4.74 7.57
CA TRP A 362 2.58 -3.90 8.57
C TRP A 362 2.60 -4.56 9.96
N HIS A 363 2.28 -5.85 10.04
CA HIS A 363 2.32 -6.59 11.30
C HIS A 363 3.73 -6.69 11.88
N PHE A 364 4.73 -6.95 11.03
CA PHE A 364 6.13 -6.97 11.43
C PHE A 364 6.58 -5.63 12.01
N CYS A 365 6.30 -4.52 11.31
CA CYS A 365 6.62 -3.18 11.78
C CYS A 365 5.93 -2.83 13.11
N ASN A 366 4.66 -3.19 13.30
CA ASN A 366 3.99 -2.99 14.59
C ASN A 366 4.63 -3.82 15.72
N ALA A 367 5.06 -5.04 15.42
CA ALA A 367 5.78 -5.87 16.40
C ALA A 367 7.15 -5.26 16.73
N LEU A 368 7.86 -4.70 15.74
CA LEU A 368 9.10 -3.98 16.00
C LEU A 368 8.87 -2.73 16.86
N ASP A 369 7.82 -1.96 16.59
CA ASP A 369 7.47 -0.79 17.39
C ASP A 369 7.17 -1.13 18.85
N SER A 370 6.60 -2.31 19.12
CA SER A 370 6.40 -2.77 20.50
C SER A 370 7.66 -3.35 21.13
N GLU A 371 8.45 -4.14 20.39
CA GLU A 371 9.55 -4.92 20.98
C GLU A 371 10.88 -4.14 21.02
N VAL A 372 11.23 -3.40 19.96
CA VAL A 372 12.52 -2.69 19.86
C VAL A 372 12.75 -1.73 21.02
N PRO A 373 11.76 -0.91 21.48
CA PRO A 373 11.91 -0.07 22.69
C PRO A 373 12.38 -0.84 23.92
N HIS A 374 12.01 -2.11 24.07
CA HIS A 374 12.33 -2.93 25.23
C HIS A 374 13.67 -3.69 25.12
N VAL A 375 14.31 -3.70 23.95
CA VAL A 375 15.61 -4.37 23.76
C VAL A 375 16.72 -3.58 24.49
N PRO A 376 17.48 -4.20 25.41
CA PRO A 376 18.57 -3.51 26.11
C PRO A 376 19.67 -3.08 25.13
N VAL A 377 20.30 -1.93 25.40
CA VAL A 377 21.45 -1.48 24.60
C VAL A 377 22.60 -2.48 24.80
N PRO A 378 23.16 -3.07 23.72
CA PRO A 378 24.19 -4.08 23.83
C PRO A 378 25.45 -3.54 24.52
N ALA A 379 26.08 -4.38 25.35
CA ALA A 379 27.27 -4.02 26.13
C ALA A 379 28.54 -3.90 25.27
N SER A 380 28.54 -4.45 24.05
CA SER A 380 29.67 -4.41 23.13
C SER A 380 29.25 -4.00 21.71
N LEU A 381 30.19 -3.39 20.97
CA LEU A 381 30.02 -3.06 19.55
C LEU A 381 29.71 -4.30 18.69
N ARG A 382 30.24 -5.46 19.08
CA ARG A 382 30.03 -6.74 18.38
C ARG A 382 28.58 -7.22 18.54
N ASP A 383 28.04 -7.11 19.74
CA ASP A 383 26.66 -7.50 20.03
C ASP A 383 25.66 -6.53 19.39
N ALA A 384 25.99 -5.23 19.35
CA ALA A 384 25.23 -4.23 18.60
C ALA A 384 25.20 -4.52 17.10
N ALA A 385 26.33 -4.93 16.52
CA ALA A 385 26.41 -5.31 15.11
C ALA A 385 25.62 -6.58 14.82
N ALA A 386 25.71 -7.60 15.68
CA ALA A 386 24.93 -8.82 15.54
C ALA A 386 23.42 -8.52 15.56
N LEU A 387 22.96 -7.71 16.51
CA LEU A 387 21.55 -7.35 16.66
C LEU A 387 21.00 -6.57 15.44
N VAL A 388 21.76 -5.60 14.93
CA VAL A 388 21.36 -4.86 13.71
C VAL A 388 21.34 -5.77 12.49
N VAL A 389 22.29 -6.71 12.38
CA VAL A 389 22.31 -7.70 11.30
C VAL A 389 21.12 -8.65 11.40
N ASP A 390 20.79 -9.13 12.59
CA ASP A 390 19.63 -10.02 12.79
C ASP A 390 18.31 -9.32 12.53
N LEU A 391 18.20 -8.03 12.91
CA LEU A 391 17.05 -7.20 12.56
C LEU A 391 16.93 -6.98 11.05
N ALA A 392 18.04 -6.74 10.36
CA ALA A 392 18.07 -6.62 8.90
C ALA A 392 17.71 -7.96 8.22
N ARG A 393 18.18 -9.09 8.74
CA ARG A 393 17.79 -10.43 8.26
C ARG A 393 16.31 -10.68 8.45
N ALA A 394 15.76 -10.35 9.62
CA ALA A 394 14.34 -10.47 9.91
C ALA A 394 13.52 -9.60 8.94
N ALA A 395 13.95 -8.35 8.71
CA ALA A 395 13.33 -7.45 7.75
C ALA A 395 13.32 -7.99 6.31
N ILE A 396 14.42 -8.62 5.87
CA ILE A 396 14.56 -9.24 4.54
C ILE A 396 13.75 -10.53 4.42
N ALA A 397 13.53 -11.24 5.52
CA ALA A 397 12.72 -12.46 5.55
C ALA A 397 11.21 -12.16 5.43
N VAL A 398 10.79 -10.91 5.66
CA VAL A 398 9.40 -10.50 5.48
C VAL A 398 9.11 -10.34 3.99
N PRO A 399 8.05 -11.00 3.46
CA PRO A 399 7.70 -10.84 2.07
C PRO A 399 7.39 -9.37 1.72
N CYS A 400 8.21 -8.78 0.84
CA CYS A 400 8.01 -7.42 0.34
C CYS A 400 6.94 -7.39 -0.76
N ALA A 401 5.67 -7.31 -0.37
CA ALA A 401 4.60 -7.11 -1.34
C ALA A 401 4.85 -5.80 -2.13
N ILE A 402 4.76 -5.89 -3.46
CA ILE A 402 4.85 -4.71 -4.34
C ILE A 402 3.47 -4.06 -4.43
N PRO A 403 3.36 -2.72 -4.35
CA PRO A 403 2.11 -2.02 -4.66
C PRO A 403 1.51 -2.42 -6.02
N ARG A 404 0.20 -2.63 -6.07
CA ARG A 404 -0.51 -3.09 -7.29
C ARG A 404 -0.28 -2.18 -8.49
N GLN A 405 0.00 -0.91 -8.22
CA GLN A 405 0.26 0.13 -9.20
C GLN A 405 1.50 -0.15 -10.06
N PHE A 406 2.54 -0.81 -9.53
CA PHE A 406 3.76 -1.12 -10.31
C PHE A 406 3.53 -2.19 -11.39
N PHE A 407 2.45 -2.97 -11.32
CA PHE A 407 2.10 -3.97 -12.32
C PHE A 407 1.27 -3.41 -13.48
N ARG A 408 0.92 -2.12 -13.44
CA ARG A 408 0.05 -1.49 -14.43
C ARG A 408 0.87 -0.61 -15.38
N THR A 409 0.50 -0.63 -16.66
CA THR A 409 1.19 0.10 -17.73
C THR A 409 0.94 1.60 -17.72
N THR A 410 -0.03 2.09 -16.93
CA THR A 410 -0.27 3.51 -16.72
C THR A 410 0.21 3.91 -15.33
N SER A 411 1.32 4.65 -15.25
CA SER A 411 1.58 5.46 -14.06
C SER A 411 0.44 6.47 -13.95
N VAL A 412 -0.10 6.64 -12.75
CA VAL A 412 -1.24 7.53 -12.59
C VAL A 412 -0.95 8.55 -11.52
N ASP A 413 0.00 9.41 -11.85
CA ASP A 413 0.08 10.70 -11.20
C ASP A 413 -1.20 11.47 -11.55
N VAL A 414 -1.82 12.12 -10.58
CA VAL A 414 -2.94 13.01 -10.84
C VAL A 414 -2.36 14.30 -11.38
N PRO A 415 -2.67 14.70 -12.63
CA PRO A 415 -2.26 16.00 -13.13
C PRO A 415 -2.80 17.08 -12.20
N CYS A 416 -1.88 17.83 -11.60
CA CYS A 416 -2.17 18.93 -10.69
C CYS A 416 -1.57 20.20 -11.28
N ASP A 417 -2.36 21.26 -11.34
CA ASP A 417 -1.89 22.60 -11.66
C ASP A 417 -2.17 23.52 -10.47
N VAL A 418 -1.15 24.26 -10.05
CA VAL A 418 -1.23 25.19 -8.93
C VAL A 418 -0.74 26.55 -9.40
N GLN A 419 -1.61 27.54 -9.29
CA GLN A 419 -1.34 28.90 -9.72
C GLN A 419 -1.51 29.85 -8.54
N ILE A 420 -0.54 30.74 -8.36
CA ILE A 420 -0.66 31.82 -7.36
C ILE A 420 -1.40 32.99 -7.98
N ALA A 421 -2.49 33.42 -7.33
CA ALA A 421 -3.15 34.67 -7.62
C ALA A 421 -3.06 35.59 -6.40
N SER A 422 -2.29 36.67 -6.52
CA SER A 422 -2.16 37.69 -5.48
C SER A 422 -1.99 39.05 -6.15
N ALA A 423 -2.62 40.09 -5.59
CA ALA A 423 -2.41 41.47 -6.04
C ALA A 423 -0.99 41.98 -5.73
N SER A 424 -0.34 41.37 -4.73
CA SER A 424 1.03 41.67 -4.31
C SER A 424 2.10 41.03 -5.21
N LEU A 425 1.71 40.05 -6.03
CA LEU A 425 2.61 39.32 -6.91
C LEU A 425 2.37 39.71 -8.36
N LYS A 426 3.45 40.11 -9.04
CA LYS A 426 3.44 40.38 -10.47
C LYS A 426 4.09 39.22 -11.21
N MET A 427 3.37 38.59 -12.13
CA MET A 427 3.99 37.60 -13.01
C MET A 427 4.95 38.31 -13.97
N MET A 428 6.25 38.12 -13.78
CA MET A 428 7.30 38.71 -14.63
C MET A 428 7.61 37.82 -15.83
N SER A 429 7.53 36.50 -15.65
CA SER A 429 7.61 35.51 -16.71
C SER A 429 6.85 34.24 -16.32
N ARG A 430 6.83 33.22 -17.19
CA ARG A 430 6.18 31.94 -16.87
C ARG A 430 6.78 31.23 -15.65
N SER A 431 8.05 31.48 -15.34
CA SER A 431 8.77 30.87 -14.21
C SER A 431 9.13 31.87 -13.11
N VAL A 432 8.92 33.18 -13.31
CA VAL A 432 9.36 34.23 -12.38
C VAL A 432 8.17 35.04 -11.86
N LEU A 433 8.07 35.12 -10.54
CA LEU A 433 7.13 35.95 -9.80
C LEU A 433 7.88 37.12 -9.16
N GLY A 434 7.42 38.34 -9.40
CA GLY A 434 7.92 39.53 -8.73
C GLY A 434 7.10 39.84 -7.48
N LEU A 435 7.75 40.13 -6.37
CA LEU A 435 7.15 40.67 -5.15
C LEU A 435 7.71 42.07 -4.90
N ALA A 436 6.83 43.07 -4.72
CA ALA A 436 7.29 44.43 -4.44
C ALA A 436 7.80 44.55 -3.00
N ALA A 437 9.01 45.10 -2.81
CA ALA A 437 9.71 45.17 -1.52
C ALA A 437 8.96 45.91 -0.40
N HIS A 438 8.04 46.82 -0.75
CA HIS A 438 7.22 47.58 0.20
C HIS A 438 5.93 46.88 0.62
N THR A 439 5.71 45.64 0.17
CA THR A 439 4.57 44.84 0.60
C THR A 439 4.89 44.21 1.95
N PRO A 440 4.16 44.49 3.03
CA PRO A 440 4.41 43.83 4.32
C PRO A 440 3.85 42.40 4.35
N THR A 441 2.74 42.15 3.68
CA THR A 441 2.08 40.83 3.63
C THR A 441 1.60 40.52 2.22
N CYS A 442 1.92 39.33 1.73
CA CYS A 442 1.42 38.82 0.46
C CYS A 442 0.08 38.12 0.70
N HIS A 443 -1.02 38.80 0.37
CA HIS A 443 -2.37 38.25 0.42
C HIS A 443 -2.83 37.75 -0.95
N GLY A 444 -3.48 36.60 -1.00
CA GLY A 444 -4.04 36.06 -2.23
C GLY A 444 -4.62 34.67 -2.05
N HIS A 445 -4.63 33.90 -3.13
CA HIS A 445 -5.08 32.52 -3.13
C HIS A 445 -4.20 31.67 -4.07
N LEU A 446 -4.05 30.40 -3.72
CA LEU A 446 -3.52 29.37 -4.62
C LEU A 446 -4.71 28.69 -5.30
N HIS A 447 -4.87 28.89 -6.61
CA HIS A 447 -5.81 28.14 -7.40
C HIS A 447 -5.23 26.78 -7.71
N VAL A 448 -5.93 25.73 -7.28
CA VAL A 448 -5.51 24.34 -7.46
C VAL A 448 -6.54 23.64 -8.33
N SER A 449 -6.07 22.99 -9.40
CA SER A 449 -6.88 22.16 -10.29
C SER A 449 -6.28 20.76 -10.36
N MET A 450 -7.10 19.75 -10.08
CA MET A 450 -6.69 18.33 -10.08
C MET A 450 -7.57 17.51 -11.02
N ASP A 451 -6.96 16.72 -11.90
CA ASP A 451 -7.68 15.78 -12.76
C ASP A 451 -7.84 14.41 -12.08
N LEU A 452 -8.90 14.30 -11.28
CA LEU A 452 -9.28 13.12 -10.52
C LEU A 452 -9.71 11.93 -11.40
N ALA A 453 -9.85 12.07 -12.72
CA ALA A 453 -10.06 10.92 -13.62
C ALA A 453 -8.92 9.89 -13.50
N HIS A 454 -7.74 10.37 -13.13
CA HIS A 454 -6.53 9.60 -12.92
C HIS A 454 -6.49 8.94 -11.52
N ALA A 455 -7.12 9.51 -10.49
CA ALA A 455 -7.15 8.86 -9.17
C ALA A 455 -7.74 7.43 -9.21
N ARG A 456 -7.22 6.50 -8.40
CA ARG A 456 -7.69 5.10 -8.40
C ARG A 456 -8.99 4.93 -7.62
N HIS A 457 -9.70 3.83 -7.88
CA HIS A 457 -10.76 3.40 -6.98
C HIS A 457 -10.17 3.04 -5.61
N GLY A 458 -10.78 3.52 -4.53
CA GLY A 458 -10.22 3.39 -3.17
C GLY A 458 -9.07 4.33 -2.85
N SER A 459 -8.82 5.34 -3.70
CA SER A 459 -7.90 6.44 -3.39
C SER A 459 -8.54 7.40 -2.37
N PRO A 460 -7.77 7.95 -1.42
CA PRO A 460 -8.21 9.05 -0.55
C PRO A 460 -8.84 10.22 -1.31
N LEU A 461 -8.34 10.54 -2.51
CA LEU A 461 -8.88 11.63 -3.34
C LEU A 461 -10.29 11.34 -3.85
N ARG A 462 -10.69 10.07 -3.91
CA ARG A 462 -12.03 9.65 -4.35
C ARG A 462 -12.94 9.25 -3.20
N ASP A 463 -12.52 9.44 -1.95
CA ASP A 463 -13.36 9.13 -0.80
C ASP A 463 -14.48 10.18 -0.66
N HIS A 464 -15.65 9.84 -1.20
CA HIS A 464 -16.84 10.69 -1.13
C HIS A 464 -17.49 10.71 0.25
N MET A 465 -17.11 9.80 1.15
CA MET A 465 -17.80 9.58 2.42
C MET A 465 -17.15 10.34 3.58
N SER A 466 -15.92 10.80 3.41
CA SER A 466 -15.20 11.55 4.44
C SER A 466 -15.26 13.05 4.17
N THR A 467 -16.04 13.77 4.99
CA THR A 467 -16.09 15.24 5.01
C THR A 467 -14.90 15.87 5.76
N SER A 468 -13.91 15.09 6.16
CA SER A 468 -12.84 15.51 7.08
C SER A 468 -11.49 15.81 6.40
N TRP A 469 -11.41 15.63 5.09
CA TRP A 469 -10.18 15.87 4.35
C TRP A 469 -9.93 17.36 4.12
N ARG A 470 -8.68 17.76 4.21
CA ARG A 470 -8.15 19.08 3.89
C ARG A 470 -7.06 18.94 2.84
N LEU A 471 -7.08 19.81 1.85
CA LEU A 471 -5.98 19.96 0.92
C LEU A 471 -5.01 20.99 1.50
N VAL A 472 -3.78 20.57 1.79
CA VAL A 472 -2.74 21.39 2.40
C VAL A 472 -1.64 21.63 1.39
N PHE A 473 -1.29 22.90 1.18
CA PHE A 473 -0.13 23.29 0.40
C PHE A 473 1.00 23.71 1.33
N GLU A 474 2.19 23.20 1.07
CA GLU A 474 3.41 23.55 1.78
C GLU A 474 4.42 24.12 0.80
N GLY A 475 4.74 25.40 0.96
CA GLY A 475 5.73 26.11 0.17
C GLY A 475 7.02 26.27 0.96
N ALA A 476 8.15 25.98 0.32
CA ALA A 476 9.47 26.23 0.87
C ALA A 476 10.30 27.04 -0.12
N LEU A 477 11.05 28.00 0.41
CA LEU A 477 12.06 28.78 -0.30
C LEU A 477 13.44 28.22 0.00
N ASP A 478 14.36 28.33 -0.96
CA ASP A 478 15.77 27.95 -0.80
C ASP A 478 16.53 28.80 0.25
N ASN A 479 15.99 29.95 0.63
CA ASN A 479 16.49 30.77 1.73
C ASN A 479 16.09 30.26 3.14
N GLY A 480 15.38 29.13 3.23
CA GLY A 480 14.95 28.49 4.47
C GLY A 480 13.57 28.91 4.99
N PHE A 481 12.92 29.88 4.36
CA PHE A 481 11.55 30.26 4.71
C PHE A 481 10.54 29.23 4.21
N ALA A 482 9.57 28.87 5.04
CA ALA A 482 8.50 27.94 4.69
C ALA A 482 7.14 28.46 5.17
N PHE A 483 6.09 28.12 4.43
CA PHE A 483 4.72 28.49 4.76
C PHE A 483 3.75 27.35 4.41
N THR A 484 2.62 27.34 5.10
CA THR A 484 1.58 26.33 4.92
C THR A 484 0.22 26.98 4.81
N THR A 485 -0.60 26.50 3.89
CA THR A 485 -2.01 26.91 3.76
C THR A 485 -2.89 25.70 3.47
N TYR A 486 -4.19 25.79 3.76
CA TYR A 486 -5.12 24.70 3.53
C TYR A 486 -6.52 25.18 3.15
N ALA A 487 -7.27 24.29 2.50
CA ALA A 487 -8.70 24.40 2.28
C ALA A 487 -9.38 23.06 2.56
N GLU A 488 -10.67 23.07 2.88
CA GLU A 488 -11.44 21.84 2.97
C GLU A 488 -11.51 21.14 1.62
N TYR A 489 -11.37 19.82 1.64
CA TYR A 489 -11.43 18.99 0.46
C TYR A 489 -12.64 18.07 0.56
N ALA A 490 -13.54 18.19 -0.41
CA ALA A 490 -14.64 17.26 -0.61
C ALA A 490 -14.70 16.88 -2.09
N HIS A 491 -14.81 15.58 -2.35
CA HIS A 491 -14.95 15.07 -3.71
C HIS A 491 -16.43 15.06 -4.14
N ASP A 492 -16.79 15.98 -5.03
CA ASP A 492 -18.16 16.21 -5.50
C ASP A 492 -18.66 15.21 -6.58
N GLY A 493 -17.94 14.12 -6.82
CA GLY A 493 -18.30 13.15 -7.87
C GLY A 493 -17.78 13.51 -9.25
N LYS A 494 -17.21 14.70 -9.47
CA LYS A 494 -16.71 15.12 -10.77
C LYS A 494 -15.30 14.60 -11.03
N LYS A 495 -14.97 14.38 -12.31
CA LYS A 495 -13.64 13.95 -12.73
C LYS A 495 -12.55 15.00 -12.52
N ARG A 496 -12.90 16.24 -12.22
CA ARG A 496 -11.97 17.34 -11.96
C ARG A 496 -12.39 18.04 -10.69
N TRP A 497 -11.42 18.35 -9.84
CA TRP A 497 -11.60 19.19 -8.67
C TRP A 497 -10.88 20.52 -8.88
N GLN A 498 -11.51 21.61 -8.45
CA GLN A 498 -10.94 22.95 -8.47
C GLN A 498 -11.25 23.65 -7.15
N GLY A 499 -10.24 24.28 -6.57
CA GLY A 499 -10.39 25.00 -5.30
C GLY A 499 -9.36 26.12 -5.17
N ALA A 500 -9.55 26.95 -4.15
CA ALA A 500 -8.67 28.06 -3.82
C ALA A 500 -8.20 27.92 -2.36
N LEU A 501 -6.89 27.88 -2.14
CA LEU A 501 -6.31 27.87 -0.79
C LEU A 501 -5.92 29.31 -0.42
N PRO A 502 -6.31 29.84 0.73
CA PRO A 502 -6.00 31.20 1.14
C PRO A 502 -4.49 31.38 1.35
N LEU A 503 -3.87 32.32 0.66
CA LEU A 503 -2.46 32.64 0.81
C LEU A 503 -2.31 33.89 1.69
N GLN A 504 -1.66 33.72 2.84
CA GLN A 504 -1.25 34.84 3.69
C GLN A 504 0.18 34.55 4.16
N VAL A 505 1.13 35.25 3.56
CA VAL A 505 2.56 35.03 3.79
C VAL A 505 3.21 36.36 4.14
N ASP A 506 4.06 36.35 5.17
CA ASP A 506 4.92 37.48 5.48
C ASP A 506 5.89 37.71 4.31
N ALA A 507 5.79 38.89 3.71
CA ALA A 507 6.59 39.23 2.54
C ALA A 507 8.08 39.35 2.88
N GLY A 508 8.43 39.64 4.15
CA GLY A 508 9.81 39.67 4.63
C GLY A 508 10.51 38.31 4.52
N GLY A 509 9.74 37.21 4.55
CA GLY A 509 10.26 35.85 4.37
C GLY A 509 10.85 35.56 2.98
N PHE A 510 10.50 36.36 1.97
CA PHE A 510 11.02 36.20 0.60
C PHE A 510 12.42 36.80 0.40
N GLY A 511 12.88 37.64 1.34
CA GLY A 511 14.18 38.29 1.31
C GLY A 511 14.11 39.80 1.08
N ALA A 512 15.30 40.43 1.07
CA ALA A 512 15.43 41.87 0.86
C ALA A 512 15.25 42.26 -0.62
N GLN A 513 15.04 43.54 -0.90
CA GLN A 513 15.00 44.07 -2.25
C GLN A 513 16.27 43.67 -3.04
N GLY A 514 16.09 43.26 -4.30
CA GLY A 514 17.15 42.80 -5.18
C GLY A 514 17.55 41.33 -5.01
N THR A 515 16.87 40.58 -4.13
CA THR A 515 17.13 39.15 -3.94
C THR A 515 16.21 38.27 -4.81
N SER A 516 16.66 37.05 -5.07
CA SER A 516 15.87 36.02 -5.74
C SER A 516 15.97 34.70 -5.00
N CYS A 517 14.85 33.99 -4.86
CA CYS A 517 14.75 32.70 -4.19
C CYS A 517 13.91 31.71 -5.00
N ALA A 518 14.25 30.43 -4.94
CA ALA A 518 13.46 29.37 -5.56
C ALA A 518 12.35 28.89 -4.62
N LEU A 519 11.09 29.03 -5.05
CA LEU A 519 9.90 28.48 -4.40
C LEU A 519 9.60 27.09 -4.93
N ILE A 520 9.48 26.14 -4.01
CA ILE A 520 9.03 24.78 -4.30
C ILE A 520 7.80 24.46 -3.44
N GLY A 521 6.69 24.16 -4.11
CA GLY A 521 5.43 23.78 -3.47
C GLY A 521 5.14 22.28 -3.48
N HIS A 522 4.62 21.76 -2.37
CA HIS A 522 4.11 20.40 -2.24
C HIS A 522 2.62 20.45 -1.88
N LEU A 523 1.85 19.53 -2.47
CA LEU A 523 0.42 19.41 -2.19
C LEU A 523 0.15 18.12 -1.44
N TRP A 524 -0.58 18.22 -0.34
CA TRP A 524 -0.90 17.11 0.57
C TRP A 524 -2.39 17.02 0.81
N LEU A 525 -2.88 15.80 1.03
CA LEU A 525 -4.22 15.52 1.47
C LEU A 525 -4.16 15.04 2.92
N VAL A 526 -4.83 15.74 3.82
CA VAL A 526 -4.67 15.57 5.28
C VAL A 526 -6.03 15.49 5.95
N ASN A 527 -6.26 14.54 6.84
CA ASN A 527 -7.42 14.52 7.73
C ASN A 527 -6.96 14.53 9.20
N SER A 528 -7.81 14.11 10.15
CA SER A 528 -7.43 14.04 11.58
C SER A 528 -6.40 12.96 11.90
N HIS A 529 -6.22 11.96 11.06
CA HIS A 529 -5.42 10.76 11.32
C HIS A 529 -4.32 10.51 10.28
N GLU A 530 -4.50 11.01 9.07
CA GLU A 530 -3.75 10.62 7.89
C GLU A 530 -3.26 11.80 7.07
N ARG A 531 -2.14 11.58 6.37
CA ARG A 531 -1.48 12.58 5.55
C ARG A 531 -0.80 11.94 4.33
N TRP A 532 -1.32 12.23 3.15
CA TRP A 532 -0.84 11.65 1.89
C TRP A 532 -0.39 12.72 0.90
N LEU A 533 0.76 12.50 0.26
CA LEU A 533 1.29 13.40 -0.74
C LEU A 533 0.46 13.33 -2.02
N VAL A 534 -0.12 14.43 -2.46
CA VAL A 534 -0.88 14.47 -3.72
C VAL A 534 0.07 14.63 -4.90
N ALA A 535 0.93 15.64 -4.83
CA ALA A 535 1.89 15.95 -5.87
C ALA A 535 3.09 16.73 -5.32
N GLU A 536 4.27 16.43 -5.85
CA GLU A 536 5.53 17.09 -5.56
C GLU A 536 5.76 18.21 -6.56
N ARG A 537 6.41 19.28 -6.11
CA ARG A 537 6.84 20.39 -6.98
C ARG A 537 5.70 20.98 -7.84
N VAL A 538 4.49 21.05 -7.29
CA VAL A 538 3.30 21.57 -8.00
C VAL A 538 3.39 23.05 -8.33
N LEU A 539 4.27 23.77 -7.63
CA LEU A 539 4.53 25.18 -7.84
C LEU A 539 6.03 25.43 -7.69
N GLU A 540 6.73 25.40 -8.82
CA GLU A 540 8.16 25.69 -8.92
C GLU A 540 8.36 27.02 -9.64
N ARG A 541 8.76 28.06 -8.90
CA ARG A 541 8.92 29.42 -9.41
C ARG A 541 10.12 30.10 -8.76
N THR A 542 10.80 30.98 -9.49
CA THR A 542 11.74 31.93 -8.91
C THR A 542 10.95 33.15 -8.44
N VAL A 543 11.08 33.51 -7.17
CA VAL A 543 10.53 34.76 -6.64
C VAL A 543 11.64 35.81 -6.62
N VAL A 544 11.38 36.98 -7.20
CA VAL A 544 12.30 38.11 -7.22
C VAL A 544 11.68 39.26 -6.43
N VAL A 545 12.39 39.76 -5.43
CA VAL A 545 11.95 40.92 -4.65
C VAL A 545 12.48 42.18 -5.33
N TYR A 546 11.59 43.06 -5.80
CA TYR A 546 11.95 44.25 -6.59
C TYR A 546 11.52 45.56 -5.95
#